data_AF-A0A7X6MKG9-F1
#
_entry.id   AF-A0A7X6MKG9-F1
#
_cell.length_a   1.000
_cell.length_b   1.000
_cell.length_c   1.000
_cell.angle_alpha   90.00
_cell.angle_beta   90.00
_cell.angle_gamma   90.00
#
_symmetry.space_group_name_H-M   'P 1'
#
loop_
_entity.id
_entity.type
_entity.pdbx_description
1 polymer ?
#
loop_
_entity_poly.entity_id
_entity_poly.type
_entity_poly.pdbx_seq_one_letter_code
_entity_poly.pdbx_strand_id
1 'polypeptide(L)'
;MGEVLDEGPFFHGTKAELRPGEYLTAGFNSNYRPEVVMNHIYFTALRDGAGLAAEVAALDGATPHVYEVVPTGPFENDPNVTDKKFPGNPTRSFRSEAPLRVVREVTDWTRLTPDSLQMWRDRLTSIRADERGEIIN
;
A
#
# COMPACT_ATOMS: atom_id res chain seq x y z
N MET A 1 -1.24 -4.06 -28.22
CA MET A 1 -0.34 -3.19 -27.41
C MET A 1 -1.05 -3.01 -26.09
N GLY A 2 -0.59 -3.66 -25.01
CA GLY A 2 -1.18 -3.41 -23.68
C GLY A 2 -0.86 -1.99 -23.27
N GLU A 3 -1.85 -1.22 -22.81
CA GLU A 3 -1.63 0.10 -22.23
C GLU A 3 -0.57 0.00 -21.13
N VAL A 4 0.43 0.88 -21.19
CA VAL A 4 1.36 1.06 -20.08
C VAL A 4 0.54 1.61 -18.92
N LEU A 5 0.30 0.76 -17.91
CA LEU A 5 -0.49 1.13 -16.74
C LEU A 5 0.16 2.31 -16.00
N ASP A 6 1.49 2.30 -15.89
CA ASP A 6 2.31 3.38 -15.36
C ASP A 6 3.81 3.10 -15.62
N GLU A 7 4.62 4.14 -15.69
CA GLU A 7 6.09 4.04 -15.80
C GLU A 7 6.79 4.17 -14.43
N GLY A 8 6.04 4.49 -13.36
CA GLY A 8 6.59 4.76 -12.05
C GLY A 8 7.15 6.19 -11.93
N PRO A 9 8.06 6.45 -10.96
CA PRO A 9 8.57 5.52 -9.96
C PRO A 9 7.46 4.96 -9.06
N PHE A 10 7.67 3.75 -8.55
CA PHE A 10 6.72 3.08 -7.65
C PHE A 10 7.18 3.11 -6.21
N PHE A 11 6.22 3.14 -5.30
CA PHE A 11 6.44 3.25 -3.86
C PHE A 11 5.60 2.24 -3.10
N HIS A 12 6.20 1.65 -2.08
CA HIS A 12 5.54 0.76 -1.13
C HIS A 12 5.68 1.32 0.29
N GLY A 13 4.55 1.48 0.98
CA GLY A 13 4.50 1.90 2.37
C GLY A 13 4.35 0.71 3.30
N THR A 14 5.20 0.59 4.30
CA THR A 14 5.20 -0.53 5.26
C THR A 14 5.76 -0.10 6.60
N LYS A 15 5.69 -0.99 7.59
CA LYS A 15 6.44 -0.89 8.85
C LYS A 15 7.63 -1.85 8.92
N ALA A 16 7.81 -2.69 7.89
CA ALA A 16 8.94 -3.59 7.80
C ALA A 16 10.21 -2.78 7.45
N GLU A 17 11.28 -3.02 8.20
CA GLU A 17 12.59 -2.43 7.91
C GLU A 17 13.30 -3.26 6.83
N LEU A 18 13.59 -2.63 5.69
CA LEU A 18 14.17 -3.25 4.51
C LEU A 18 15.38 -2.45 4.00
N ARG A 19 16.28 -3.16 3.33
CA ARG A 19 17.48 -2.61 2.70
C ARG A 19 17.36 -2.64 1.16
N PRO A 20 18.05 -1.72 0.47
CA PRO A 20 18.22 -1.79 -0.97
C PRO A 20 18.66 -3.19 -1.44
N GLY A 21 17.95 -3.73 -2.44
CA GLY A 21 18.18 -5.06 -3.00
C GLY A 21 17.36 -6.18 -2.37
N GLU A 22 16.70 -5.95 -1.23
CA GLU A 22 15.75 -6.91 -0.67
C GLU A 22 14.42 -6.94 -1.44
N TYR A 23 13.60 -7.95 -1.15
CA TYR A 23 12.35 -8.20 -1.84
C TYR A 23 11.16 -8.17 -0.87
N LEU A 24 10.14 -7.42 -1.27
CA LEU A 24 8.81 -7.38 -0.66
C LEU A 24 7.92 -8.40 -1.35
N THR A 25 7.20 -9.21 -0.58
CA THR A 25 6.34 -10.29 -1.08
C THR A 25 4.95 -10.21 -0.49
N ALA A 26 3.99 -10.87 -1.15
CA ALA A 26 2.68 -11.14 -0.58
C ALA A 26 2.75 -12.17 0.56
N GLY A 27 1.62 -12.47 1.20
CA GLY A 27 1.51 -13.47 2.27
C GLY A 27 1.50 -12.89 3.68
N PHE A 28 1.46 -11.57 3.81
CA PHE A 28 1.32 -10.87 5.09
C PHE A 28 -0.13 -10.46 5.35
N ASN A 29 -0.48 -10.27 6.62
CA ASN A 29 -1.80 -9.83 7.03
C ASN A 29 -2.09 -8.41 6.54
N SER A 30 -3.35 -8.13 6.20
CA SER A 30 -3.77 -6.80 5.77
C SER A 30 -3.59 -5.76 6.88
N ASN A 31 -3.15 -4.55 6.51
CA ASN A 31 -3.13 -3.39 7.40
C ASN A 31 -4.54 -2.97 7.85
N TYR A 32 -5.58 -3.32 7.09
CA TYR A 32 -6.96 -2.93 7.37
C TYR A 32 -7.71 -4.01 8.15
N ARG A 33 -7.51 -5.29 7.77
CA ARG A 33 -8.14 -6.47 8.40
C ARG A 33 -7.08 -7.51 8.76
N PRO A 34 -6.59 -7.54 10.01
CA PRO A 34 -5.51 -8.42 10.41
C PRO A 34 -5.83 -9.91 10.24
N GLU A 35 -7.09 -10.30 10.10
CA GLU A 35 -7.52 -11.67 9.82
C GLU A 35 -7.36 -12.10 8.35
N VAL A 36 -7.13 -11.16 7.42
CA VAL A 36 -6.97 -11.45 5.99
C VAL A 36 -5.50 -11.52 5.62
N VAL A 37 -5.07 -12.67 5.08
CA VAL A 37 -3.74 -12.82 4.45
C VAL A 37 -3.81 -12.34 3.00
N MET A 38 -2.95 -11.39 2.62
CA MET A 38 -2.93 -10.81 1.29
C MET A 38 -2.20 -11.72 0.31
N ASN A 39 -2.83 -12.04 -0.83
CA ASN A 39 -2.26 -12.83 -1.93
C ASN A 39 -1.40 -11.98 -2.88
N HIS A 40 -1.50 -10.65 -2.75
CA HIS A 40 -0.77 -9.70 -3.57
C HIS A 40 0.07 -8.74 -2.71
N ILE A 41 1.15 -8.23 -3.29
CA ILE A 41 1.89 -7.09 -2.78
C ILE A 41 1.40 -5.81 -3.45
N TYR A 42 1.14 -4.78 -2.66
CA TYR A 42 0.49 -3.54 -3.10
C TYR A 42 1.49 -2.40 -3.16
N PHE A 43 1.39 -1.55 -4.18
CA PHE A 43 2.27 -0.41 -4.37
C PHE A 43 1.55 0.70 -5.14
N THR A 44 2.14 1.89 -5.21
CA THR A 44 1.53 3.04 -5.88
C THR A 44 2.58 3.89 -6.58
N ALA A 45 2.20 4.59 -7.65
CA ALA A 45 3.04 5.61 -8.25
C ALA A 45 2.94 6.99 -7.54
N LEU A 46 2.18 7.08 -6.44
CA LEU A 46 2.07 8.27 -5.61
C LEU A 46 2.86 8.09 -4.30
N ARG A 47 3.95 8.84 -4.17
CA ARG A 47 4.83 8.83 -2.98
C ARG A 47 4.06 9.07 -1.67
N ASP A 48 3.21 10.10 -1.63
CA ASP A 48 2.41 10.40 -0.44
C ASP A 48 1.31 9.35 -0.19
N GLY A 49 0.86 8.66 -1.24
CA GLY A 49 -0.03 7.50 -1.10
C GLY A 49 0.64 6.33 -0.38
N ALA A 50 1.93 6.08 -0.69
CA ALA A 50 2.72 5.11 0.05
C ALA A 50 3.02 5.58 1.49
N GLY A 51 3.29 6.87 1.70
CA GLY A 51 3.44 7.45 3.04
C GLY A 51 2.20 7.24 3.92
N LEU A 52 1.02 7.51 3.37
CA LEU A 52 -0.26 7.22 4.01
C LEU A 52 -0.37 5.72 4.40
N ALA A 53 -0.06 4.82 3.48
CA ALA A 53 -0.13 3.38 3.73
C ALA A 53 0.87 2.94 4.81
N ALA A 54 2.08 3.51 4.84
CA ALA A 54 3.09 3.24 5.86
C ALA A 54 2.60 3.66 7.25
N GLU A 55 2.08 4.87 7.39
CA GLU A 55 1.54 5.39 8.65
C GLU A 55 0.37 4.53 9.14
N VAL A 56 -0.53 4.10 8.24
CA VAL A 56 -1.64 3.19 8.57
C VAL A 56 -1.11 1.82 9.03
N ALA A 57 -0.11 1.26 8.36
CA ALA A 57 0.51 -0.02 8.74
C ALA A 57 1.17 0.01 10.13
N ALA A 58 1.68 1.19 10.51
CA ALA A 58 2.43 1.45 11.73
C ALA A 58 1.59 2.04 12.88
N LEU A 59 0.25 2.03 12.77
CA LEU A 59 -0.65 2.56 13.81
C LEU A 59 -0.53 1.85 15.18
N ASP A 60 0.10 0.67 15.21
CA ASP A 60 0.47 -0.09 16.41
C ASP A 60 1.72 0.44 17.13
N GLY A 61 2.30 1.55 16.67
CA GLY A 61 3.46 2.21 17.28
C GLY A 61 4.79 1.81 16.66
N ALA A 62 4.79 1.05 15.57
CA ALA A 62 5.98 0.79 14.77
C ALA A 62 6.46 2.06 14.03
N THR A 63 7.66 1.99 13.45
CA THR A 63 8.18 3.05 12.57
C THR A 63 7.64 2.84 11.15
N PRO A 64 6.97 3.83 10.55
CA PRO A 64 6.55 3.75 9.15
C PRO A 64 7.70 4.08 8.19
N HIS A 65 7.86 3.23 7.19
CA HIS A 65 8.86 3.28 6.14
C HIS A 65 8.22 3.34 4.75
N VAL A 66 8.83 4.09 3.83
CA VAL A 66 8.44 4.13 2.42
C VAL A 66 9.63 3.74 1.58
N TYR A 67 9.44 2.78 0.68
CA TYR A 67 10.48 2.30 -0.22
C TYR A 67 10.12 2.62 -1.66
N GLU A 68 11.08 3.13 -2.42
CA GLU A 68 11.01 3.09 -3.88
C GLU A 68 11.29 1.66 -4.32
N VAL A 69 10.42 1.13 -5.18
CA VAL A 69 10.41 -0.28 -5.55
C VAL A 69 10.29 -0.45 -7.06
N VAL A 70 10.75 -1.59 -7.55
CA VAL A 70 10.51 -2.02 -8.93
C VAL A 70 9.80 -3.38 -8.93
N PRO A 71 8.69 -3.54 -9.67
CA PRO A 71 8.03 -4.83 -9.81
C PRO A 71 8.94 -5.81 -10.54
N THR A 72 9.00 -7.05 -10.07
CA THR A 72 9.80 -8.12 -10.70
C THR A 72 9.00 -8.97 -11.68
N GLY A 73 7.69 -8.71 -11.79
CA GLY A 73 6.77 -9.40 -12.69
C GLY A 73 5.58 -8.53 -13.08
N PRO A 74 4.55 -9.09 -13.72
CA PRO A 74 3.37 -8.36 -14.12
C PRO A 74 2.62 -7.80 -12.91
N PHE A 75 1.92 -6.68 -13.11
CA PHE A 75 1.08 -6.05 -12.11
C PHE A 75 -0.19 -5.50 -12.77
N GLU A 76 -1.19 -5.25 -11.95
CA GLU A 76 -2.49 -4.73 -12.37
C GLU A 76 -2.97 -3.60 -11.45
N ASN A 77 -4.01 -2.88 -11.87
CA ASN A 77 -4.66 -1.87 -11.04
C ASN A 77 -5.25 -2.51 -9.77
N ASP A 78 -5.11 -1.84 -8.62
CA ASP A 78 -5.70 -2.31 -7.38
C ASP A 78 -7.24 -2.19 -7.43
N PRO A 79 -7.99 -3.31 -7.44
CA PRO A 79 -9.45 -3.27 -7.53
C PRO A 79 -10.11 -2.73 -6.26
N ASN A 80 -9.39 -2.60 -5.15
CA ASN A 80 -9.94 -2.04 -3.91
C ASN A 80 -10.16 -0.52 -4.01
N VAL A 81 -9.46 0.15 -4.92
CA VAL A 81 -9.52 1.62 -5.07
C VAL A 81 -9.75 2.10 -6.51
N THR A 82 -9.58 1.21 -7.49
CA THR A 82 -9.87 1.47 -8.91
C THR A 82 -11.36 1.27 -9.20
N ASP A 83 -11.97 2.21 -9.93
CA ASP A 83 -13.40 2.15 -10.33
C ASP A 83 -14.38 1.99 -9.15
N LYS A 84 -14.00 2.46 -7.96
CA LYS A 84 -14.85 2.44 -6.76
C LYS A 84 -15.58 3.77 -6.56
N LYS A 85 -14.90 4.73 -5.95
CA LYS A 85 -15.47 6.06 -5.65
C LYS A 85 -15.38 6.98 -6.86
N PHE A 86 -14.37 6.78 -7.70
CA PHE A 86 -14.10 7.55 -8.90
C PHE A 86 -13.76 6.58 -10.05
N PRO A 87 -14.08 6.95 -11.30
CA PRO A 87 -13.72 6.14 -12.47
C PRO A 87 -12.19 6.09 -12.64
N GLY A 88 -11.69 4.93 -13.07
CA GLY A 88 -10.28 4.64 -13.28
C GLY A 88 -9.49 4.49 -11.98
N ASN A 89 -8.16 4.65 -12.09
CA ASN A 89 -7.20 4.51 -10.99
C ASN A 89 -6.54 5.86 -10.63
N PRO A 90 -7.28 6.84 -10.07
CA PRO A 90 -6.73 8.15 -9.76
C PRO A 90 -5.66 8.12 -8.66
N THR A 91 -5.68 7.09 -7.80
CA THR A 91 -4.67 6.88 -6.77
C THR A 91 -3.41 6.21 -7.31
N ARG A 92 -3.41 5.79 -8.59
CA ARG A 92 -2.32 5.08 -9.26
C ARG A 92 -1.82 3.94 -8.37
N SER A 93 -2.77 3.15 -7.85
CA SER A 93 -2.54 2.03 -6.94
C SER A 93 -2.56 0.73 -7.71
N PHE A 94 -1.59 -0.13 -7.44
CA PHE A 94 -1.35 -1.36 -8.17
C PHE A 94 -1.11 -2.51 -7.21
N ARG A 95 -1.28 -3.73 -7.72
CA ARG A 95 -0.95 -4.97 -7.01
C ARG A 95 -0.27 -5.96 -7.92
N SER A 96 0.56 -6.83 -7.34
CA SER A 96 1.26 -7.91 -8.05
C SER A 96 1.33 -9.17 -7.19
N GLU A 97 1.32 -10.34 -7.81
CA GLU A 97 1.68 -11.61 -7.16
C GLU A 97 3.20 -11.77 -7.07
N ALA A 98 3.94 -11.16 -8.01
CA ALA A 98 5.38 -11.20 -8.04
C ALA A 98 5.98 -10.27 -6.97
N PRO A 99 7.17 -10.58 -6.43
CA PRO A 99 7.84 -9.71 -5.48
C PRO A 99 8.15 -8.32 -6.04
N LEU A 100 8.28 -7.33 -5.15
CA LEU A 100 8.84 -6.02 -5.49
C LEU A 100 10.26 -5.95 -4.96
N ARG A 101 11.20 -5.50 -5.79
CA ARG A 101 12.58 -5.27 -5.33
C ARG A 101 12.71 -3.85 -4.78
N VAL A 102 13.28 -3.72 -3.59
CA VAL A 102 13.58 -2.44 -2.97
C VAL A 102 14.77 -1.78 -3.68
N VAL A 103 14.56 -0.57 -4.18
CA VAL A 103 15.60 0.27 -4.78
C VAL A 103 16.29 1.09 -3.70
N ARG A 104 15.49 1.79 -2.88
CA ARG A 104 15.97 2.63 -1.77
C ARG A 104 14.84 2.99 -0.83
N GLU A 105 15.19 3.44 0.37
CA GLU A 105 14.25 4.11 1.27
C GLU A 105 14.02 5.56 0.84
N VAL A 106 12.79 6.02 1.00
CA VAL A 106 12.33 7.39 0.72
C VAL A 106 11.83 7.99 2.02
N THR A 107 12.42 9.10 2.44
CA THR A 107 12.07 9.80 3.68
C THR A 107 11.35 11.12 3.43
N ASP A 108 11.43 11.66 2.22
CA ASP A 108 10.74 12.88 1.79
C ASP A 108 9.30 12.56 1.38
N TRP A 109 8.40 12.39 2.34
CA TRP A 109 6.98 12.19 2.10
C TRP A 109 6.15 12.81 3.22
N THR A 110 4.89 13.11 2.92
CA THR A 110 4.02 13.87 3.81
C THR A 110 3.58 13.04 5.01
N ARG A 111 4.03 13.44 6.21
CA ARG A 111 3.63 12.81 7.47
C ARG A 111 2.19 13.17 7.82
N LEU A 112 1.45 12.21 8.36
CA LEU A 112 0.12 12.46 8.86
C LEU A 112 0.17 13.23 10.17
N THR A 113 -0.77 14.16 10.34
CA THR A 113 -0.95 14.85 11.62
C THR A 113 -1.53 13.90 12.67
N PRO A 114 -1.33 14.16 13.97
CA PRO A 114 -1.94 13.35 15.04
C PRO A 114 -3.46 13.19 14.89
N ASP A 115 -4.17 14.25 14.49
CA ASP A 115 -5.61 14.20 14.25
C ASP A 115 -5.97 13.28 13.08
N SER A 116 -5.17 13.31 12.00
CA SER A 116 -5.37 12.43 10.85
C SER A 116 -5.11 10.96 11.21
N LEU A 117 -4.08 10.70 12.03
CA LEU A 117 -3.80 9.36 12.55
C LEU A 117 -4.96 8.86 13.42
N GLN A 118 -5.52 9.70 14.29
CA GLN A 118 -6.68 9.34 15.09
C GLN A 118 -7.90 9.03 14.22
N MET A 119 -8.17 9.85 13.19
CA MET A 119 -9.24 9.59 12.23
C MET A 119 -9.07 8.23 11.55
N TRP A 120 -7.84 7.84 11.20
CA TRP A 120 -7.57 6.52 10.62
C TRP A 120 -7.78 5.38 11.61
N ARG A 121 -7.41 5.54 12.89
CA ARG A 121 -7.71 4.54 13.93
C ARG A 121 -9.21 4.31 14.08
N ASP A 122 -9.98 5.39 14.12
CA ASP A 122 -11.44 5.33 14.24
C ASP A 122 -12.06 4.67 12.99
N ARG A 123 -11.56 5.04 11.80
CA ARG A 123 -11.99 4.45 10.52
C ARG A 123 -11.68 2.96 10.44
N LEU A 124 -10.48 2.52 10.84
CA LEU A 124 -10.13 1.10 10.87
C LEU A 124 -11.00 0.32 11.85
N THR A 125 -11.32 0.92 13.00
CA THR A 125 -12.23 0.31 13.98
C THR A 125 -13.62 0.10 13.38
N SER A 126 -14.12 1.09 12.65
CA SER A 126 -15.38 0.98 11.89
C SER A 126 -15.32 -0.08 10.80
N ILE A 127 -14.24 -0.13 10.00
CA ILE A 127 -14.05 -1.14 8.93
C ILE A 127 -14.01 -2.57 9.49
N ARG A 128 -13.43 -2.77 10.68
CA ARG A 128 -13.37 -4.07 11.35
C ARG A 128 -14.72 -4.50 11.92
N ALA A 129 -15.54 -3.53 12.35
CA ALA A 129 -16.89 -3.80 12.86
C ALA A 129 -17.92 -4.01 11.73
N ASP A 130 -17.69 -3.42 10.55
CA ASP A 130 -18.57 -3.54 9.40
C ASP A 130 -18.23 -4.78 8.57
N GLU A 131 -19.10 -5.79 8.56
CA GLU A 131 -18.93 -7.01 7.77
C GLU A 131 -18.94 -6.76 6.25
N ARG A 132 -19.38 -5.56 5.77
CA ARG A 132 -19.50 -5.24 4.34
C ARG A 132 -18.21 -4.77 3.67
N GLY A 133 -17.18 -4.42 4.43
CA GLY A 133 -15.89 -3.96 3.91
C GLY A 133 -15.04 -5.09 3.33
N GLU A 134 -15.49 -5.72 2.25
CA GLU A 134 -14.78 -6.85 1.65
C GLU A 134 -13.46 -6.41 1.01
N ILE A 135 -12.35 -7.07 1.39
CA ILE A 135 -11.06 -6.90 0.72
C ILE A 135 -11.06 -7.81 -0.50
N ILE A 136 -10.93 -7.22 -1.69
CA ILE A 136 -10.78 -7.97 -2.93
C ILE A 136 -9.30 -8.37 -3.02
N ASN A 137 -9.04 -9.62 -2.66
CA ASN A 137 -7.72 -10.21 -2.68
C ASN A 137 -7.39 -10.77 -4.06
#